data_AF-S1PC70-F1
#
_entry.id   AF-S1PC70-F1
#
_cell.length_a   1.000
_cell.length_b   1.000
_cell.length_c   1.000
_cell.angle_alpha   90.00
_cell.angle_beta   90.00
_cell.angle_gamma   90.00
#
_symmetry.space_group_name_H-M   'P 1'
#
loop_
_entity.id
_entity.type
_entity.pdbx_description
1 polymer ?
#
loop_
_entity_poly.entity_id
_entity_poly.type
_entity_poly.pdbx_seq_one_letter_code
_entity_poly.pdbx_strand_id
1 'polypeptide(L)'
;MSDDRGSSTGTAEKKEECVKEFIVSDKFKKMMDDAFNATKSVLKKRAKNLKDWTENDKQEFSQIFGVSGDVIITSTYFAKRVADKLSENVDARTFMIDGVNRMIMICDSISVESRSCQNGVNLYGNFINNTHIFPGSARVNNGITIGLSPDQYKETLRIEILQNFKKKPFSGRESHVSTLCHELSHFCRYFIDGKHCGGMGTDDVPTEEFDPNFRYTGYARDLVKAHDLMVFKNAYNIERYFEIEP
;
A
#
# COMPACT_ATOMS: atom_id res chain seq x y z
N MET A 1 -55.03 37.72 19.27
CA MET A 1 -53.55 37.64 19.23
C MET A 1 -53.12 36.48 20.11
N SER A 2 -52.61 35.43 19.49
CA SER A 2 -51.71 34.43 20.09
C SER A 2 -51.12 33.67 18.91
N ASP A 3 -50.01 34.17 18.41
CA ASP A 3 -49.07 33.42 17.57
C ASP A 3 -48.44 32.33 18.45
N ASP A 4 -48.33 31.09 17.97
CA ASP A 4 -47.02 30.53 17.60
C ASP A 4 -47.06 29.05 17.20
N ARG A 5 -46.59 28.86 15.95
CA ARG A 5 -45.53 27.94 15.49
C ARG A 5 -45.70 26.43 15.69
N GLY A 6 -45.80 25.78 14.53
CA GLY A 6 -45.74 24.34 14.36
C GLY A 6 -44.47 23.70 14.91
N SER A 7 -44.66 22.52 15.51
CA SER A 7 -43.60 21.62 15.93
C SER A 7 -43.26 20.69 14.77
N SER A 8 -42.07 20.84 14.20
CA SER A 8 -41.47 19.82 13.34
C SER A 8 -40.69 18.85 14.23
N THR A 9 -41.16 17.61 14.32
CA THR A 9 -40.42 16.51 14.94
C THR A 9 -39.32 16.05 13.98
N GLY A 10 -38.06 16.35 14.34
CA GLY A 10 -36.90 15.83 13.63
C GLY A 10 -36.76 14.32 13.84
N THR A 11 -36.76 13.57 12.75
CA THR A 11 -36.42 12.14 12.74
C THR A 11 -34.95 12.02 13.14
N ALA A 12 -34.67 11.41 14.29
CA ALA A 12 -33.31 11.04 14.65
C ALA A 12 -32.83 9.95 13.67
N GLU A 13 -31.83 10.26 12.84
CA GLU A 13 -31.09 9.25 12.10
C GLU A 13 -30.48 8.25 13.10
N LYS A 14 -30.92 7.00 13.01
CA LYS A 14 -30.28 5.91 13.74
C LYS A 14 -28.85 5.76 13.23
N LYS A 15 -27.87 6.21 14.03
CA LYS A 15 -26.47 5.81 13.82
C LYS A 15 -26.39 4.29 13.87
N GLU A 16 -25.86 3.67 12.81
CA GLU A 16 -25.60 2.24 12.80
C GLU A 16 -24.68 1.88 13.97
N GLU A 17 -25.19 1.01 14.86
CA GLU A 17 -24.48 0.58 16.06
C GLU A 17 -23.39 -0.44 15.70
N CYS A 18 -22.14 -0.07 16.00
CA CYS A 18 -20.98 -0.96 16.03
C CYS A 18 -21.09 -2.00 17.17
N VAL A 19 -22.04 -2.94 17.14
CA VAL A 19 -22.16 -3.98 18.18
C VAL A 19 -21.79 -5.37 17.65
N LYS A 20 -20.56 -5.77 17.97
CA LYS A 20 -20.22 -7.02 18.66
C LYS A 20 -18.82 -6.88 19.25
N GLU A 21 -18.74 -6.35 20.47
CA GLU A 21 -17.61 -6.63 21.35
C GLU A 21 -17.61 -8.11 21.71
N PHE A 22 -16.48 -8.79 21.51
CA PHE A 22 -15.83 -9.67 22.50
C PHE A 22 -14.54 -10.25 21.89
N ILE A 23 -13.36 -9.93 22.47
CA ILE A 23 -12.06 -10.60 22.28
C ILE A 23 -11.35 -10.44 20.91
N VAL A 24 -12.03 -9.94 19.86
CA VAL A 24 -11.43 -9.76 18.52
C VAL A 24 -10.55 -8.50 18.38
N SER A 25 -10.76 -7.47 19.22
CA SER A 25 -10.10 -6.16 19.03
C SER A 25 -8.59 -6.19 19.25
N ASP A 26 -8.09 -7.02 20.17
CA ASP A 26 -6.66 -7.12 20.48
C ASP A 26 -5.90 -7.95 19.45
N LYS A 27 -6.54 -8.99 18.88
CA LYS A 27 -5.89 -9.85 17.89
C LYS A 27 -5.61 -9.11 16.59
N PHE A 28 -6.56 -8.32 16.12
CA PHE A 28 -6.35 -7.50 14.92
C PHE A 28 -5.25 -6.46 15.15
N LYS A 29 -5.35 -5.69 16.25
CA LYS A 29 -4.33 -4.69 16.59
C LYS A 29 -2.95 -5.31 16.66
N LYS A 30 -2.79 -6.42 17.41
CA LYS A 30 -1.50 -7.12 17.54
C LYS A 30 -0.97 -7.60 16.19
N MET A 31 -1.82 -8.24 15.37
CA MET A 31 -1.44 -8.68 14.03
C MET A 31 -0.92 -7.52 13.18
N MET A 32 -1.60 -6.37 13.23
CA MET A 32 -1.19 -5.19 12.47
C MET A 32 0.04 -4.51 13.05
N ASP A 33 0.17 -4.39 14.38
CA ASP A 33 1.38 -3.88 15.03
C ASP A 33 2.60 -4.71 14.63
N ASP A 34 2.51 -6.04 14.74
CA ASP A 34 3.60 -6.95 14.42
C ASP A 34 3.95 -6.88 12.92
N ALA A 35 2.96 -6.97 12.04
CA ALA A 35 3.16 -6.93 10.59
C ALA A 35 3.71 -5.57 10.12
N PHE A 36 3.19 -4.47 10.65
CA PHE A 36 3.60 -3.12 10.25
C PHE A 36 5.02 -2.79 10.74
N ASN A 37 5.39 -3.20 11.96
CA ASN A 37 6.76 -3.04 12.46
C ASN A 37 7.77 -3.88 11.66
N ALA A 38 7.40 -5.10 11.29
CA ALA A 38 8.22 -5.93 10.41
C ALA A 38 8.32 -5.35 9.00
N THR A 39 7.25 -4.77 8.45
CA THR A 39 7.24 -4.04 7.18
C THR A 39 8.23 -2.88 7.19
N LYS A 40 8.22 -2.05 8.25
CA LYS A 40 9.22 -0.97 8.44
C LYS A 40 10.64 -1.50 8.44
N SER A 41 10.87 -2.64 9.09
CA SER A 41 12.19 -3.27 9.17
C SER A 41 12.68 -3.79 7.81
N VAL A 42 11.78 -4.44 7.04
CA VAL A 42 12.06 -4.91 5.67
C VAL A 42 12.36 -3.75 4.73
N LEU A 43 11.57 -2.67 4.77
CA LEU A 43 11.82 -1.48 3.95
C LEU A 43 13.18 -0.85 4.26
N LYS A 44 13.54 -0.71 5.54
CA LYS A 44 14.86 -0.20 5.96
C LYS A 44 16.00 -1.12 5.51
N LYS A 45 15.82 -2.44 5.59
CA LYS A 45 16.79 -3.42 5.08
C LYS A 45 16.98 -3.27 3.57
N ARG A 46 15.90 -3.19 2.79
CA ARG A 46 15.96 -3.00 1.34
C ARG A 46 16.54 -1.64 0.94
N ALA A 47 16.23 -0.57 1.67
CA ALA A 47 16.87 0.73 1.46
C ALA A 47 18.40 0.63 1.64
N LYS A 48 18.86 -0.11 2.66
CA LYS A 48 20.28 -0.38 2.87
C LYS A 48 20.89 -1.21 1.74
N ASN A 49 20.23 -2.29 1.32
CA ASN A 49 20.68 -3.13 0.19
C ASN A 49 20.83 -2.32 -1.10
N LEU A 50 19.85 -1.48 -1.42
CA LEU A 50 19.89 -0.61 -2.60
C LEU A 50 21.00 0.44 -2.51
N LYS A 51 21.33 0.91 -1.31
CA LYS A 51 22.41 1.88 -1.08
C LYS A 51 23.79 1.22 -1.19
N ASP A 52 24.02 0.13 -0.47
CA ASP A 52 25.29 -0.60 -0.46
C ASP A 52 25.59 -1.21 -1.82
N TRP A 53 24.56 -1.80 -2.44
CA TRP A 53 24.58 -2.35 -3.80
C TRP A 53 25.73 -3.32 -4.05
N THR A 54 25.85 -4.27 -3.12
CA THR A 54 26.83 -5.35 -3.21
C THR A 54 26.55 -6.26 -4.39
N GLU A 55 27.49 -7.14 -4.72
CA GLU A 55 27.30 -8.08 -5.82
C GLU A 55 26.13 -9.04 -5.58
N ASN A 56 25.90 -9.43 -4.31
CA ASN A 56 24.72 -10.22 -3.93
C ASN A 56 23.43 -9.44 -4.14
N ASP A 57 23.40 -8.14 -3.80
CA ASP A 57 22.21 -7.30 -4.01
C ASP A 57 21.88 -7.17 -5.50
N LYS A 58 22.90 -7.02 -6.36
CA LYS A 58 22.72 -6.96 -7.82
C LYS A 58 22.19 -8.27 -8.41
N GLN A 59 22.74 -9.40 -7.94
CA GLN A 59 22.31 -10.73 -8.38
C GLN A 59 20.87 -11.00 -7.96
N GLU A 60 20.54 -10.73 -6.70
CA GLU A 60 19.17 -10.88 -6.18
C GLU A 60 18.20 -9.96 -6.93
N PHE A 61 18.55 -8.68 -7.13
CA PHE A 61 17.75 -7.74 -7.89
C PHE A 61 17.45 -8.26 -9.30
N SER A 62 18.48 -8.73 -10.00
CA SER A 62 18.33 -9.26 -11.36
C SER A 62 17.51 -10.55 -11.40
N GLN A 63 17.58 -11.39 -10.36
CA GLN A 63 16.75 -12.59 -10.24
C GLN A 63 15.28 -12.25 -9.98
N ILE A 64 15.00 -11.21 -9.19
CA ILE A 64 13.64 -10.80 -8.82
C ILE A 64 12.94 -10.09 -9.97
N PHE A 65 13.63 -9.16 -10.63
CA PHE A 65 13.07 -8.33 -11.69
C PHE A 65 13.33 -8.86 -13.10
N GLY A 66 14.27 -9.80 -13.26
CA GLY A 66 14.70 -10.29 -14.57
C GLY A 66 15.63 -9.33 -15.30
N VAL A 67 15.89 -8.13 -14.79
CA VAL A 67 16.70 -7.11 -15.46
C VAL A 67 17.71 -6.50 -14.50
N SER A 68 18.80 -5.97 -15.04
CA SER A 68 19.83 -5.29 -14.25
C SER A 68 19.33 -3.93 -13.73
N GLY A 69 19.91 -3.47 -12.61
CA GLY A 69 19.49 -2.21 -11.99
C GLY A 69 19.85 -0.95 -12.81
N ASP A 70 20.74 -1.05 -13.80
CA ASP A 70 21.11 0.06 -14.69
C ASP A 70 20.21 0.17 -15.94
N VAL A 71 19.24 -0.74 -16.12
CA VAL A 71 18.28 -0.64 -17.22
C VAL A 71 17.43 0.62 -17.06
N ILE A 72 17.25 1.37 -18.16
CA ILE A 72 16.44 2.57 -18.16
C ILE A 72 14.97 2.18 -18.26
N ILE A 73 14.16 2.73 -17.34
CA ILE A 73 12.71 2.56 -17.30
C ILE A 73 12.01 3.91 -17.40
N THR A 74 10.81 3.90 -17.97
CA THR A 74 9.93 5.08 -17.95
C THR A 74 9.02 5.04 -16.73
N SER A 75 9.33 5.88 -15.75
CA SER A 75 8.51 6.09 -14.56
C SER A 75 7.46 7.16 -14.82
N THR A 76 6.29 7.04 -14.19
CA THR A 76 5.19 8.01 -14.36
C THR A 76 4.73 8.57 -13.02
N TYR A 77 4.29 9.83 -13.00
CA TYR A 77 3.87 10.52 -11.79
C TYR A 77 2.83 11.61 -12.07
N PHE A 78 2.08 11.98 -11.04
CA PHE A 78 1.19 13.13 -11.06
C PHE A 78 1.91 14.36 -10.49
N ALA A 79 1.53 15.58 -10.88
CA ALA A 79 2.11 16.81 -10.35
C ALA A 79 1.05 17.87 -10.07
N LYS A 80 1.32 18.73 -9.08
CA LYS A 80 0.41 19.81 -8.68
C LYS A 80 0.09 20.72 -9.87
N ARG A 81 -1.21 20.95 -10.13
CA ARG A 81 -1.72 21.77 -11.25
C ARG A 81 -1.37 21.26 -12.65
N VAL A 82 -1.03 19.98 -12.78
CA VAL A 82 -0.89 19.31 -14.08
C VAL A 82 -2.00 18.28 -14.19
N ALA A 83 -2.82 18.39 -15.23
CA ALA A 83 -3.95 17.48 -15.44
C ALA A 83 -3.48 16.09 -15.86
N ASP A 84 -2.47 16.03 -16.72
CA ASP A 84 -1.96 14.79 -17.29
C ASP A 84 -0.85 14.17 -16.43
N LYS A 85 -0.72 12.84 -16.55
CA LYS A 85 0.39 12.10 -15.96
C LYS A 85 1.68 12.48 -16.68
N LEU A 86 2.71 12.81 -15.91
CA LEU A 86 4.06 13.09 -16.41
C LEU A 86 4.89 11.80 -16.40
N SER A 87 5.98 11.81 -17.16
CA SER A 87 6.91 10.69 -17.23
C SER A 87 8.36 11.14 -17.26
N GLU A 88 9.24 10.29 -16.76
CA GLU A 88 10.69 10.48 -16.80
C GLU A 88 11.40 9.16 -17.04
N ASN A 89 12.62 9.22 -17.58
CA ASN A 89 13.49 8.07 -17.73
C ASN A 89 14.50 8.06 -16.59
N VAL A 90 14.61 6.91 -15.94
CA VAL A 90 15.46 6.69 -14.77
C VAL A 90 15.98 5.25 -14.80
N ASP A 91 17.16 4.99 -14.26
CA ASP A 91 17.60 3.61 -14.10
C ASP A 91 16.77 2.88 -13.03
N ALA A 92 16.59 1.57 -13.22
CA ALA A 92 15.74 0.75 -12.37
C ALA A 92 16.15 0.79 -10.88
N ARG A 93 17.44 0.84 -10.57
CA ARG A 93 17.92 0.93 -9.19
C ARG A 93 17.54 2.27 -8.57
N THR A 94 17.75 3.38 -9.27
CA THR A 94 17.38 4.72 -8.79
C THR A 94 15.88 4.83 -8.57
N PHE A 95 15.06 4.26 -9.47
CA PHE A 95 13.62 4.16 -9.26
C PHE A 95 13.26 3.39 -7.99
N MET A 96 13.91 2.25 -7.76
CA MET A 96 13.68 1.44 -6.56
C MET A 96 14.16 2.15 -5.28
N ILE A 97 15.28 2.87 -5.31
CA ILE A 97 15.77 3.69 -4.19
C ILE A 97 14.72 4.74 -3.82
N ASP A 98 14.26 5.53 -4.81
CA ASP A 98 13.23 6.56 -4.59
C ASP A 98 11.93 5.94 -4.07
N GLY A 99 11.45 4.88 -4.71
CA GLY A 99 10.22 4.18 -4.32
C GLY A 99 10.26 3.66 -2.88
N VAL A 100 11.31 2.94 -2.51
CA VAL A 100 11.46 2.40 -1.14
C VAL A 100 11.55 3.53 -0.11
N ASN A 101 12.29 4.60 -0.39
CA ASN A 101 12.38 5.74 0.53
C ASN A 101 11.03 6.43 0.74
N ARG A 102 10.20 6.55 -0.30
CA ARG A 102 8.85 7.11 -0.16
C ARG A 102 7.88 6.17 0.54
N MET A 103 8.01 4.84 0.37
CA MET A 103 7.27 3.86 1.18
C MET A 103 7.65 3.94 2.66
N ILE A 104 8.93 4.16 2.99
CA ILE A 104 9.39 4.43 4.37
C ILE A 104 8.75 5.73 4.89
N MET A 105 8.75 6.80 4.09
CA MET A 105 8.10 8.07 4.46
C MET A 105 6.61 7.89 4.77
N ILE A 106 5.88 7.10 3.98
CA ILE A 106 4.49 6.74 4.27
C ILE A 106 4.40 6.02 5.61
N CYS A 107 5.22 4.98 5.81
CA CYS A 107 5.26 4.20 7.05
C CYS A 107 5.57 5.04 8.30
N ASP A 108 6.42 6.06 8.16
CA ASP A 108 6.78 6.96 9.26
C ASP A 108 5.69 8.00 9.54
N SER A 109 4.78 8.22 8.59
CA SER A 109 3.66 9.17 8.69
C SER A 109 2.34 8.52 9.13
N ILE A 110 2.27 7.18 9.17
CA ILE A 110 1.06 6.43 9.55
C ILE A 110 1.32 5.53 10.77
N SER A 111 0.24 5.17 11.47
CA SER A 111 0.31 4.39 12.71
C SER A 111 -0.76 3.30 12.80
N VAL A 112 -0.47 2.27 13.58
CA VAL A 112 -1.47 1.37 14.15
C VAL A 112 -1.82 1.94 15.52
N GLU A 113 -3.11 2.18 15.77
CA GLU A 113 -3.59 2.74 17.03
C GLU A 113 -4.64 1.83 17.68
N SER A 114 -5.10 2.20 18.88
CA SER A 114 -6.23 1.54 19.51
C SER A 114 -7.49 1.64 18.63
N ARG A 115 -8.36 0.64 18.75
CA ARG A 115 -9.62 0.61 17.99
C ARG A 115 -10.43 1.88 18.26
N SER A 116 -10.86 2.53 17.20
CA SER A 116 -11.98 3.47 17.21
C SER A 116 -13.05 2.98 16.23
N CYS A 117 -14.33 3.16 16.57
CA CYS A 117 -15.41 2.97 15.59
C CYS A 117 -15.86 4.34 15.09
N GLN A 118 -15.82 4.53 13.78
CA GLN A 118 -16.29 5.73 13.10
C GLN A 118 -17.24 5.29 11.99
N ASN A 119 -18.51 5.71 12.04
CA ASN A 119 -19.52 5.40 11.04
C ASN A 119 -19.60 3.89 10.67
N GLY A 120 -19.65 3.01 11.67
CA GLY A 120 -19.70 1.55 11.45
C GLY A 120 -18.36 0.90 11.09
N VAL A 121 -17.30 1.68 10.86
CA VAL A 121 -15.97 1.19 10.47
C VAL A 121 -15.07 1.02 11.68
N ASN A 122 -14.47 -0.17 11.83
CA ASN A 122 -13.47 -0.44 12.87
C ASN A 122 -12.08 0.01 12.40
N LEU A 123 -11.64 1.17 12.90
CA LEU A 123 -10.39 1.82 12.55
C LEU A 123 -9.32 1.59 13.63
N TYR A 124 -8.09 1.34 13.20
CA TYR A 124 -6.90 1.16 14.03
C TYR A 124 -5.79 2.07 13.50
N GLY A 125 -5.88 3.37 13.78
CA GLY A 125 -5.03 4.39 13.15
C GLY A 125 -5.31 4.49 11.65
N ASN A 126 -4.36 4.08 10.82
CA ASN A 126 -4.51 4.09 9.36
C ASN A 126 -5.05 2.76 8.78
N PHE A 127 -5.36 1.77 9.61
CA PHE A 127 -5.80 0.45 9.17
C PHE A 127 -7.27 0.21 9.44
N ILE A 128 -8.00 -0.27 8.45
CA ILE A 128 -9.41 -0.62 8.56
C ILE A 128 -9.55 -2.13 8.66
N ASN A 129 -10.24 -2.62 9.70
CA ASN A 129 -10.51 -4.05 9.85
C ASN A 129 -11.75 -4.46 9.04
N ASN A 130 -11.51 -4.89 7.81
CA ASN A 130 -12.51 -5.47 6.91
C ASN A 130 -12.30 -6.97 6.73
N THR A 131 -11.79 -7.67 7.75
CA THR A 131 -11.47 -9.10 7.66
C THR A 131 -12.68 -10.04 7.57
N HIS A 132 -13.88 -9.47 7.47
CA HIS A 132 -15.13 -10.14 7.14
C HIS A 132 -15.44 -10.14 5.63
N ILE A 133 -14.80 -9.25 4.85
CA ILE A 133 -14.97 -9.12 3.41
C ILE A 133 -14.08 -10.13 2.66
N PHE A 134 -14.67 -10.82 1.68
CA PHE A 134 -14.01 -11.80 0.81
C PHE A 134 -14.41 -11.55 -0.66
N PRO A 135 -13.54 -11.83 -1.64
CA PRO A 135 -12.13 -12.25 -1.52
C PRO A 135 -11.18 -11.06 -1.32
N GLY A 136 -9.91 -11.34 -0.98
CA GLY A 136 -8.83 -10.35 -0.95
C GLY A 136 -8.00 -10.37 0.34
N SER A 137 -6.79 -9.82 0.26
CA SER A 137 -5.85 -9.74 1.39
C SER A 137 -5.79 -8.33 1.96
N ALA A 138 -5.53 -7.33 1.13
CA ALA A 138 -5.66 -5.94 1.50
C ALA A 138 -6.05 -5.13 0.25
N ARG A 139 -6.34 -3.85 0.44
CA ARG A 139 -6.48 -2.88 -0.65
C ARG A 139 -6.26 -1.46 -0.15
N VAL A 140 -5.94 -0.57 -1.06
CA VAL A 140 -5.86 0.89 -0.85
C VAL A 140 -6.59 1.63 -1.95
N ASN A 141 -7.01 2.86 -1.67
CA ASN A 141 -7.33 3.82 -2.73
C ASN A 141 -6.00 4.42 -3.22
N ASN A 142 -5.50 3.95 -4.37
CA ASN A 142 -4.19 4.34 -4.90
C ASN A 142 -4.04 5.84 -5.17
N GLY A 143 -5.11 6.51 -5.62
CA GLY A 143 -5.13 7.92 -5.99
C GLY A 143 -5.16 8.88 -4.81
N ILE A 144 -5.38 8.38 -3.58
CA ILE A 144 -5.55 9.23 -2.39
C ILE A 144 -4.32 10.11 -2.09
N THR A 145 -3.11 9.71 -2.51
CA THR A 145 -1.89 10.50 -2.31
C THR A 145 -1.75 11.67 -3.27
N ILE A 146 -2.57 11.73 -4.34
CA ILE A 146 -2.57 12.86 -5.28
C ILE A 146 -3.13 14.08 -4.55
N GLY A 147 -2.35 15.16 -4.52
CA GLY A 147 -2.73 16.39 -3.83
C GLY A 147 -2.37 16.42 -2.35
N LEU A 148 -1.83 15.34 -1.78
CA LEU A 148 -1.46 15.28 -0.36
C LEU A 148 0.04 15.46 -0.15
N SER A 149 0.39 16.25 0.88
CA SER A 149 1.72 16.26 1.47
C SER A 149 1.83 15.20 2.59
N PRO A 150 3.06 14.73 2.93
CA PRO A 150 3.23 13.63 3.89
C PRO A 150 2.65 13.87 5.29
N ASP A 151 2.63 15.11 5.76
CA ASP A 151 2.02 15.52 7.02
C ASP A 151 0.49 15.28 7.08
N GLN A 152 -0.16 15.13 5.93
CA GLN A 152 -1.59 14.83 5.82
C GLN A 152 -1.88 13.32 5.79
N TYR A 153 -0.85 12.47 5.67
CA TYR A 153 -1.03 11.03 5.48
C TYR A 153 -1.64 10.36 6.69
N LYS A 154 -1.26 10.78 7.91
CA LYS A 154 -1.82 10.22 9.15
C LYS A 154 -3.35 10.28 9.16
N GLU A 155 -3.91 11.43 8.83
CA GLU A 155 -5.36 11.62 8.90
C GLU A 155 -6.09 11.06 7.68
N THR A 156 -5.42 10.89 6.54
CA THR A 156 -6.09 10.61 5.25
C THR A 156 -5.89 9.19 4.73
N LEU A 157 -4.68 8.61 4.84
CA LEU A 157 -4.40 7.31 4.24
C LEU A 157 -5.12 6.20 4.99
N ARG A 158 -5.70 5.27 4.24
CA ARG A 158 -6.36 4.07 4.78
C ARG A 158 -5.89 2.84 4.02
N ILE A 159 -5.52 1.82 4.78
CA ILE A 159 -5.21 0.47 4.26
C ILE A 159 -6.29 -0.46 4.81
N GLU A 160 -7.09 -1.02 3.91
CA GLU A 160 -8.13 -1.98 4.28
C GLU A 160 -7.54 -3.38 4.35
N ILE A 161 -7.72 -4.05 5.48
CA ILE A 161 -7.25 -5.42 5.69
C ILE A 161 -8.43 -6.37 5.56
N LEU A 162 -8.34 -7.29 4.59
CA LEU A 162 -9.42 -8.17 4.15
C LEU A 162 -9.24 -9.60 4.70
N GLN A 163 -10.19 -10.50 4.39
CA GLN A 163 -10.24 -11.81 5.04
C GLN A 163 -8.99 -12.67 4.83
N ASN A 164 -8.42 -12.71 3.61
CA ASN A 164 -7.29 -13.60 3.30
C ASN A 164 -5.99 -13.18 3.98
N PHE A 165 -5.87 -11.92 4.43
CA PHE A 165 -4.69 -11.46 5.17
C PHE A 165 -4.41 -12.37 6.35
N LYS A 166 -5.44 -12.67 7.16
CA LYS A 166 -5.34 -13.50 8.38
C LYS A 166 -4.74 -14.90 8.18
N LYS A 167 -4.77 -15.41 6.94
CA LYS A 167 -4.30 -16.76 6.59
C LYS A 167 -2.89 -16.76 6.04
N LYS A 168 -2.30 -15.59 5.77
CA LYS A 168 -0.97 -15.47 5.20
C LYS A 168 0.09 -15.79 6.26
N PRO A 169 1.27 -16.28 5.83
CA PRO A 169 2.42 -16.34 6.71
C PRO A 169 2.80 -14.94 7.19
N PHE A 170 3.55 -14.85 8.29
CA PHE A 170 3.93 -13.56 8.84
C PHE A 170 4.92 -12.80 7.94
N SER A 171 5.98 -13.48 7.49
CA SER A 171 7.04 -12.95 6.61
C SER A 171 7.36 -13.94 5.49
N GLY A 172 8.29 -13.58 4.60
CA GLY A 172 8.61 -14.37 3.42
C GLY A 172 7.56 -14.22 2.32
N ARG A 173 7.44 -15.26 1.50
CA ARG A 173 6.56 -15.24 0.31
C ARG A 173 5.08 -15.05 0.63
N GLU A 174 4.42 -14.14 -0.10
CA GLU A 174 2.98 -13.87 -0.03
C GLU A 174 2.46 -13.68 1.41
N SER A 175 3.24 -13.00 2.24
CA SER A 175 3.07 -12.84 3.68
C SER A 175 2.35 -11.56 4.09
N HIS A 176 2.03 -11.40 5.38
CA HIS A 176 1.52 -10.14 5.91
C HIS A 176 2.45 -8.96 5.54
N VAL A 177 3.76 -9.15 5.71
CA VAL A 177 4.76 -8.11 5.46
C VAL A 177 4.86 -7.78 3.98
N SER A 178 4.97 -8.79 3.11
CA SER A 178 5.07 -8.55 1.67
C SER A 178 3.80 -7.92 1.11
N THR A 179 2.62 -8.36 1.60
CA THR A 179 1.33 -7.77 1.22
C THR A 179 1.20 -6.31 1.68
N LEU A 180 1.73 -5.91 2.84
CA LEU A 180 1.75 -4.49 3.19
C LEU A 180 2.68 -3.68 2.28
N CYS A 181 3.83 -4.21 1.89
CA CYS A 181 4.68 -3.56 0.89
C CYS A 181 3.98 -3.45 -0.48
N HIS A 182 3.22 -4.46 -0.88
CA HIS A 182 2.38 -4.45 -2.08
C HIS A 182 1.42 -3.25 -2.05
N GLU A 183 0.60 -3.13 -0.99
CA GLU A 183 -0.35 -2.02 -0.85
C GLU A 183 0.32 -0.64 -0.82
N LEU A 184 1.45 -0.52 -0.13
CA LEU A 184 2.21 0.73 -0.09
C LEU A 184 2.75 1.13 -1.47
N SER A 185 3.05 0.16 -2.32
CA SER A 185 3.54 0.42 -3.68
C SER A 185 2.45 1.01 -4.59
N HIS A 186 1.17 0.67 -4.37
CA HIS A 186 0.07 1.18 -5.17
C HIS A 186 -0.15 2.68 -5.07
N PHE A 187 0.12 3.28 -3.90
CA PHE A 187 -0.08 4.72 -3.73
C PHE A 187 0.61 5.51 -4.84
N CYS A 188 -0.12 6.43 -5.47
CA CYS A 188 0.38 7.17 -6.62
C CYS A 188 1.62 8.01 -6.27
N ARG A 189 2.61 8.02 -7.17
CA ARG A 189 3.73 8.95 -7.14
C ARG A 189 3.23 10.36 -7.48
N TYR A 190 3.44 11.30 -6.57
CA TYR A 190 2.99 12.68 -6.71
C TYR A 190 4.13 13.67 -6.46
N PHE A 191 4.34 14.61 -7.37
CA PHE A 191 5.33 15.67 -7.25
C PHE A 191 4.68 16.95 -6.72
N ILE A 192 5.12 17.37 -5.54
CA ILE A 192 4.62 18.56 -4.86
C ILE A 192 5.77 19.26 -4.14
N ASP A 193 5.81 20.59 -4.25
CA ASP A 193 6.76 21.46 -3.57
C ASP A 193 8.23 21.00 -3.71
N GLY A 194 8.59 20.61 -4.94
CA GLY A 194 9.97 20.24 -5.30
C GLY A 194 10.39 18.81 -4.96
N LYS A 195 9.48 17.97 -4.45
CA LYS A 195 9.78 16.58 -4.04
C LYS A 195 8.74 15.58 -4.54
N HIS A 196 9.18 14.35 -4.76
CA HIS A 196 8.25 13.23 -4.95
C HIS A 196 7.76 12.70 -3.60
N CYS A 197 6.47 12.39 -3.53
CA CYS A 197 5.76 11.83 -2.38
C CYS A 197 4.86 10.68 -2.87
N GLY A 198 4.15 9.99 -1.97
CA GLY A 198 3.32 8.83 -2.27
C GLY A 198 4.11 7.54 -2.52
N GLY A 199 3.47 6.50 -3.04
CA GLY A 199 4.09 5.18 -3.28
C GLY A 199 4.73 5.06 -4.67
N MET A 200 4.83 3.86 -5.20
CA MET A 200 5.47 3.62 -6.50
C MET A 200 4.53 3.85 -7.69
N GLY A 201 3.21 3.92 -7.44
CA GLY A 201 2.17 4.03 -8.47
C GLY A 201 2.07 2.76 -9.31
N THR A 202 2.18 1.61 -8.65
CA THR A 202 2.03 0.28 -9.25
C THR A 202 0.55 -0.09 -9.38
N ASP A 203 0.28 -1.05 -10.26
CA ASP A 203 -1.04 -1.59 -10.54
C ASP A 203 -1.03 -3.13 -10.41
N ASP A 204 -2.21 -3.70 -10.22
CA ASP A 204 -2.45 -5.15 -10.26
C ASP A 204 -2.65 -5.65 -11.70
N VAL A 205 -1.61 -5.51 -12.50
CA VAL A 205 -1.66 -5.84 -13.93
C VAL A 205 -1.83 -7.34 -14.19
N PRO A 206 -2.51 -7.73 -15.29
CA PRO A 206 -2.97 -6.89 -16.41
C PRO A 206 -4.40 -6.37 -16.26
N THR A 207 -5.07 -6.64 -15.14
CA THR A 207 -6.47 -6.26 -14.93
C THR A 207 -6.58 -4.86 -14.35
N GLU A 208 -7.60 -4.10 -14.74
CA GLU A 208 -7.89 -2.80 -14.11
C GLU A 208 -8.47 -2.96 -12.69
N GLU A 209 -9.21 -4.04 -12.46
CA GLU A 209 -9.80 -4.41 -11.17
C GLU A 209 -9.36 -5.81 -10.74
N PHE A 210 -9.38 -6.08 -9.43
CA PHE A 210 -9.03 -7.41 -8.90
C PHE A 210 -9.96 -8.50 -9.44
N ASP A 211 -9.40 -9.45 -10.19
CA ASP A 211 -10.06 -10.67 -10.65
C ASP A 211 -9.59 -11.87 -9.80
N PRO A 212 -10.45 -12.42 -8.92
CA PRO A 212 -10.09 -13.56 -8.08
C PRO A 212 -9.73 -14.83 -8.88
N ASN A 213 -10.05 -14.90 -10.17
CA ASN A 213 -9.73 -16.04 -11.04
C ASN A 213 -8.42 -15.86 -11.82
N PHE A 214 -7.87 -14.64 -11.82
CA PHE A 214 -6.63 -14.36 -12.54
C PHE A 214 -5.40 -14.86 -11.78
N ARG A 215 -4.38 -15.31 -12.53
CA ARG A 215 -3.15 -15.87 -11.97
C ARG A 215 -2.05 -14.80 -11.87
N TYR A 216 -2.24 -13.82 -10.99
CA TYR A 216 -1.31 -12.70 -10.81
C TYR A 216 0.15 -13.11 -10.59
N THR A 217 0.39 -14.10 -9.71
CA THR A 217 1.75 -14.64 -9.46
C THR A 217 2.31 -15.43 -10.65
N GLY A 218 1.45 -15.96 -11.53
CA GLY A 218 1.86 -16.52 -12.82
C GLY A 218 2.34 -15.42 -13.75
N TYR A 219 1.50 -14.40 -13.96
CA TYR A 219 1.80 -13.27 -14.82
C TYR A 219 3.07 -12.53 -14.40
N ALA A 220 3.25 -12.26 -13.10
CA ALA A 220 4.46 -11.64 -12.57
C ALA A 220 5.74 -12.44 -12.89
N ARG A 221 5.67 -13.78 -12.93
CA ARG A 221 6.80 -14.64 -13.35
C ARG A 221 7.04 -14.58 -14.85
N ASP A 222 5.99 -14.45 -15.65
CA ASP A 222 6.12 -14.37 -17.10
C ASP A 222 6.76 -13.05 -17.52
N LEU A 223 6.44 -11.93 -16.85
CA LEU A 223 7.13 -10.64 -17.04
C LEU A 223 8.64 -10.74 -16.78
N VAL A 224 9.03 -11.39 -15.67
CA VAL A 224 10.45 -11.60 -15.31
C VAL A 224 11.17 -12.43 -16.37
N LYS A 225 10.57 -13.53 -16.83
CA LYS A 225 11.15 -14.39 -17.88
C LYS A 225 11.28 -13.67 -19.22
N ALA A 226 10.34 -12.78 -19.52
CA ALA A 226 10.35 -11.98 -20.74
C ALA A 226 11.31 -10.78 -20.67
N HIS A 227 11.95 -10.54 -19.51
CA HIS A 227 12.74 -9.32 -19.27
C HIS A 227 11.93 -8.04 -19.48
N ASP A 228 10.61 -8.10 -19.21
CA ASP A 228 9.67 -7.01 -19.47
C ASP A 228 9.75 -5.95 -18.36
N LEU A 229 9.96 -4.68 -18.73
CA LEU A 229 10.07 -3.56 -17.80
C LEU A 229 8.75 -3.27 -17.05
N MET A 230 7.64 -3.88 -17.44
CA MET A 230 6.37 -3.84 -16.70
C MET A 230 6.50 -4.40 -15.28
N VAL A 231 7.56 -5.17 -14.98
CA VAL A 231 7.87 -5.60 -13.60
C VAL A 231 7.97 -4.44 -12.60
N PHE A 232 8.31 -3.22 -13.05
CA PHE A 232 8.38 -2.03 -12.18
C PHE A 232 7.04 -1.30 -12.02
N LYS A 233 6.03 -1.68 -12.80
CA LYS A 233 4.65 -1.17 -12.69
C LYS A 233 3.71 -2.20 -12.05
N ASN A 234 4.12 -3.45 -11.93
CA ASN A 234 3.31 -4.52 -11.33
C ASN A 234 3.55 -4.65 -9.83
N ALA A 235 2.50 -4.48 -9.02
CA ALA A 235 2.61 -4.59 -7.56
C ALA A 235 3.07 -5.97 -7.09
N TYR A 236 2.68 -7.05 -7.78
CA TYR A 236 3.15 -8.41 -7.47
C TYR A 236 4.65 -8.61 -7.73
N ASN A 237 5.24 -7.93 -8.72
CA ASN A 237 6.69 -7.99 -8.93
C ASN A 237 7.44 -7.16 -7.87
N ILE A 238 6.89 -6.01 -7.50
CA ILE A 238 7.43 -5.17 -6.44
C ILE A 238 7.33 -5.89 -5.08
N GLU A 239 6.22 -6.57 -4.79
CA GLU A 239 6.02 -7.37 -3.58
C GLU A 239 7.15 -8.40 -3.37
N ARG A 240 7.53 -9.11 -4.43
CA ARG A 240 8.61 -10.12 -4.41
C ARG A 240 9.95 -9.55 -3.97
N TYR A 241 10.21 -8.28 -4.25
CA TYR A 241 11.40 -7.62 -3.73
C TYR A 241 11.40 -7.54 -2.20
N PHE A 242 10.25 -7.56 -1.54
CA PHE A 242 10.14 -7.47 -0.08
C PHE A 242 9.91 -8.82 0.62
N GLU A 243 9.87 -9.92 -0.12
CA GLU A 243 9.74 -11.29 0.40
C GLU A 243 11.06 -11.79 1.01
N ILE A 244 11.50 -11.13 2.08
CA ILE A 244 12.70 -11.54 2.83
C ILE A 244 12.30 -12.69 3.77
N GLU A 245 12.89 -13.86 3.53
CA GLU A 245 12.80 -15.00 4.45
C GLU A 245 13.56 -14.68 5.77
N PRO A 246 13.01 -15.08 6.93
CA PRO A 246 13.62 -14.84 8.24
C PRO A 246 14.92 -15.61 8.48
#